data_AF-A0A512PHS3-F1
#
_entry.id   AF-A0A512PHS3-F1
#
_cell.length_a   1.000
_cell.length_b   1.000
_cell.length_c   1.000
_cell.angle_alpha   90.00
_cell.angle_beta   90.00
_cell.angle_gamma   90.00
#
_symmetry.space_group_name_H-M   'P 1'
#
loop_
_entity.id
_entity.type
_entity.pdbx_description
1 polymer ?
#
loop_
_entity_poly.entity_id
_entity_poly.type
_entity_poly.pdbx_seq_one_letter_code
_entity_poly.pdbx_strand_id
1 'polypeptide(L)' 'MATQWEYATVPLIIHATKAILDQWGADGWELVQVIQGPDIGLVAYLKRPKDA' A
#
# COMPACT_ATOMS: atom_id res chain seq x y z
N MET A 1 -10.69 23.07 -5.14
CA MET A 1 -9.99 21.99 -5.85
C MET A 1 -10.01 20.77 -4.95
N ALA A 2 -10.55 19.64 -5.39
CA ALA A 2 -10.51 18.40 -4.59
C ALA A 2 -9.11 17.78 -4.68
N THR A 3 -8.58 17.29 -3.55
CA THR A 3 -7.32 16.53 -3.54
C THR A 3 -7.46 15.30 -4.44
N GLN A 4 -6.61 15.19 -5.46
CA GLN A 4 -6.53 13.99 -6.29
C GLN A 4 -5.69 12.94 -5.57
N TRP A 5 -6.10 11.68 -5.64
CA TRP A 5 -5.43 10.57 -4.95
C TRP A 5 -4.88 9.57 -5.95
N GLU A 6 -3.68 9.07 -5.66
CA GLU A 6 -3.07 7.92 -6.30
C GLU A 6 -3.30 6.69 -5.43
N TYR A 7 -3.55 5.53 -6.04
CA TYR A 7 -3.77 4.26 -5.35
C TYR A 7 -2.82 3.20 -5.86
N ALA A 8 -2.27 2.41 -4.95
CA ALA A 8 -1.39 1.29 -5.27
C ALA A 8 -1.86 0.02 -4.57
N THR A 9 -1.67 -1.11 -5.24
CA THR A 9 -1.93 -2.45 -4.70
C THR A 9 -0.63 -3.25 -4.75
N VAL A 10 -0.16 -3.71 -3.60
CA VAL A 10 1.15 -4.37 -3.50
C VAL A 10 1.02 -5.72 -2.80
N PRO A 11 1.64 -6.78 -3.36
CA PRO A 11 1.69 -8.07 -2.68
C PRO A 11 2.64 -7.99 -1.49
N LEU A 12 2.24 -8.57 -0.36
CA LEU A 12 3.05 -8.68 0.84
C LEU A 12 3.64 -10.08 0.93
N ILE A 13 4.95 -10.13 1.10
CA ILE A 13 5.70 -11.37 1.27
C ILE A 13 5.71 -11.74 2.75
N ILE A 14 5.30 -12.97 3.07
CA ILE A 14 5.31 -13.50 4.44
C ILE A 14 6.75 -13.43 4.99
N HIS A 15 6.89 -13.05 6.27
CA HIS A 15 8.16 -12.73 6.94
C HIS A 15 8.84 -11.40 6.51
N ALA A 16 8.36 -10.71 5.47
CA ALA A 16 8.87 -9.41 5.03
C ALA A 16 7.82 -8.28 5.06
N THR A 17 6.59 -8.56 5.52
CA THR A 17 5.47 -7.60 5.54
C THR A 17 5.85 -6.24 6.12
N LYS A 18 6.50 -6.22 7.29
CA LYS A 18 6.89 -4.96 7.95
C LYS A 18 7.83 -4.14 7.06
N ALA A 19 8.89 -4.75 6.55
CA ALA A 19 9.88 -4.07 5.73
C ALA A 19 9.27 -3.49 4.44
N ILE A 20 8.33 -4.23 3.82
CA ILE A 20 7.60 -3.75 2.64
C ILE A 20 6.78 -2.51 3.03
N LEU A 21 5.96 -2.59 4.09
CA LEU A 21 5.12 -1.47 4.52
C LEU A 21 5.94 -0.24 4.94
N ASP A 22 7.07 -0.44 5.64
CA ASP A 22 7.97 0.65 6.03
C ASP A 22 8.53 1.37 4.78
N GLN A 23 8.93 0.61 3.74
CA GLN A 23 9.45 1.19 2.49
C GLN A 23 8.38 2.04 1.80
N TRP A 24 7.17 1.51 1.61
CA TRP A 24 6.08 2.28 1.00
C TRP A 24 5.68 3.51 1.85
N GLY A 25 5.70 3.38 3.18
CA GLY A 25 5.47 4.49 4.09
C GLY A 25 6.54 5.59 3.94
N ALA A 26 7.80 5.22 3.77
CA ALA A 26 8.90 6.16 3.50
C ALA A 26 8.75 6.87 2.15
N ASP A 27 8.19 6.19 1.13
CA ASP A 27 7.80 6.77 -0.16
C ASP A 27 6.54 7.66 -0.10
N GLY A 28 5.97 7.85 1.10
CA GLY A 28 4.83 8.74 1.35
C GLY A 28 3.46 8.10 1.14
N TRP A 29 3.40 6.78 1.00
CA TRP A 29 2.13 6.06 0.86
C TRP A 29 1.49 5.77 2.21
N GLU A 30 0.19 6.02 2.30
CA GLU A 30 -0.63 5.69 3.47
C GLU A 30 -1.28 4.31 3.26
N LEU A 31 -1.08 3.40 4.20
CA LEU A 31 -1.75 2.09 4.22
C LEU A 31 -3.24 2.27 4.50
N VAL A 32 -4.08 1.77 3.60
CA VAL A 32 -5.55 1.80 3.73
C VAL A 32 -6.05 0.51 4.37
N GLN A 33 -5.69 -0.63 3.79
CA GLN A 33 -6.16 -1.94 4.25
C GLN A 33 -5.22 -3.06 3.76
N VAL A 34 -5.17 -4.15 4.53
CA VAL A 34 -4.59 -5.42 4.10
C VAL A 34 -5.70 -6.45 3.97
N ILE A 35 -5.74 -7.17 2.85
CA ILE A 35 -6.68 -8.27 2.61
C ILE A 35 -5.95 -9.56 2.29
N GLN A 36 -6.64 -10.70 2.44
CA GLN A 36 -6.19 -11.96 1.86
C GLN A 36 -6.45 -11.93 0.35
N GLY A 37 -5.41 -12.20 -0.44
CA GLY A 37 -5.52 -12.36 -1.88
C GLY A 37 -6.23 -13.66 -2.26
N PRO A 38 -6.70 -13.78 -3.51
CA PRO A 38 -7.51 -14.92 -3.97
C PRO A 38 -6.75 -16.25 -4.06
N ASP A 39 -5.41 -16.23 -4.09
CA ASP A 39 -4.57 -17.41 -4.25
C ASP A 39 -3.91 -17.78 -2.91
N ILE A 40 -2.71 -17.25 -2.63
CA ILE A 40 -2.02 -17.35 -1.35
C ILE A 40 -1.18 -16.08 -1.17
N GLY A 41 -1.54 -15.22 -0.20
CA GLY A 41 -0.76 -14.03 0.13
C GLY A 41 -1.60 -12.89 0.69
N LEU A 42 -0.94 -11.95 1.35
CA LEU A 42 -1.58 -10.71 1.79
C LEU A 42 -1.37 -9.64 0.71
N VAL A 43 -2.38 -8.82 0.47
CA VAL A 43 -2.29 -7.67 -0.45
C VAL A 43 -2.58 -6.40 0.35
N ALA A 44 -1.72 -5.40 0.23
CA ALA A 44 -1.92 -4.09 0.82
C ALA A 44 -2.45 -3.10 -0.22
N TYR A 45 -3.49 -2.38 0.14
CA TYR A 45 -3.97 -1.20 -0.57
C TYR A 45 -3.37 0.03 0.08
N LEU A 46 -2.76 0.88 -0.73
CA LEU A 46 -2.18 2.14 -0.29
C LEU A 46 -2.74 3.29 -1.12
N LYS A 47 -2.73 4.48 -0.52
CA LYS A 47 -3.07 5.73 -1.20
C LYS A 47 -2.03 6.80 -0.92
N ARG A 48 -1.88 7.76 -1.84
CA ARG A 48 -1.04 8.95 -1.66
C ARG A 48 -1.74 10.15 -2.29
N PRO A 49 -1.66 11.37 -1.71
CA PRO A 49 -2.09 12.56 -2.41
C PRO A 49 -1.24 12.77 -3.66
N LYS A 50 -1.89 13.04 -4.79
CA LYS A 50 -1.19 13.50 -5.99
C LYS A 50 -0.86 14.97 -5.79
N ASP A 51 0.41 15.31 -5.86
CA ASP A 51 0.80 16.73 -5.93
C ASP A 51 0.14 17.36 -7.16
N ALA A 52 -0.32 18.60 -7.03
CA ALA A 52 -1.12 19.28 -8.06
C ALA A 52 -0.32 19.56 -9.33
#